data_AF-A0A0Q7VRL0-F1
#
_entry.id   AF-A0A0Q7VRL0-F1
#
_cell.length_a   1.000
_cell.length_b   1.000
_cell.length_c   1.000
_cell.angle_alpha   90.00
_cell.angle_beta   90.00
_cell.angle_gamma   90.00
#
_symmetry.space_group_name_H-M   'P 1'
#
loop_
_entity.id
_entity.type
_entity.pdbx_description
1 polymer ?
#
loop_
_entity_poly.entity_id
_entity_poly.type
_entity_poly.pdbx_seq_one_letter_code
_entity_poly.pdbx_strand_id
1 'polypeptide(L)'
;MTRVLLGPATTRSELRDAHTRLAEGDGESATLVLDDGLHSTTPGQFSAWMQMVFTWGQDVIGRNLELTAATVERFQTRTSLSDVEVFAAILAESITSGGTDVTSDVQEAAREVLVQRDALTKHDGDGEGAMSSLLLAAHTFSNQTSPDLHARWEGKLGIEESARTLYHDIWPSGMPVRKPLLEFGEVTVRAGEHAYVTRRAGADGQFATLAARAPQIRGLALELATTVRQQPKPVREEVGELLFELVQNTEWHAVEQSGGRTGANCRALSFREYTFDADDLDAARLYDPPFATYARSILDKVREERGHPEVHQVTLGTITIVDSGVGLARSVAAALGEEDRLTRNTEISYLIRALSKHLRRRRFELGNIGLARVQLLLTNLSGYMTVHTGSVDILRNFVSKPFDTIDPSKPHAPAPALMMEWIPEDPDEFIAGPRLGTAITVAYPVEFGGDQ
;
A
#
# COMPACT_ATOMS: atom_id res chain seq x y z
N MET A 1 10.59 -13.05 26.52
CA MET A 1 11.19 -12.01 25.63
C MET A 1 11.50 -12.57 24.24
N THR A 2 10.72 -12.16 23.24
CA THR A 2 10.89 -12.60 21.84
C THR A 2 11.77 -11.63 21.06
N ARG A 3 12.73 -12.13 20.27
CA ARG A 3 13.65 -11.29 19.46
C ARG A 3 13.49 -11.58 17.97
N VAL A 4 13.31 -10.52 17.19
CA VAL A 4 13.13 -10.53 15.73
C VAL A 4 14.29 -9.77 15.09
N LEU A 5 14.94 -10.38 14.10
CA LEU A 5 15.98 -9.73 13.32
C LEU A 5 15.43 -9.42 11.93
N LEU A 6 15.57 -8.17 11.50
CA LEU A 6 15.36 -7.74 10.11
C LEU A 6 16.69 -7.28 9.54
N GLY A 7 17.08 -7.89 8.43
CA GLY A 7 18.26 -7.51 7.66
C GLY A 7 18.08 -7.82 6.17
N PRO A 8 19.05 -7.43 5.32
CA PRO A 8 18.95 -7.57 3.87
C PRO A 8 18.74 -9.01 3.41
N ALA A 9 19.32 -9.96 4.14
CA ALA A 9 19.23 -11.40 3.87
C ALA A 9 18.00 -12.07 4.49
N THR A 10 17.18 -11.35 5.27
CA THR A 10 16.01 -11.93 5.92
C THR A 10 15.03 -12.45 4.88
N THR A 11 14.74 -13.74 4.94
CA THR A 11 13.84 -14.46 4.04
C THR A 11 12.39 -14.38 4.52
N ARG A 12 11.44 -14.67 3.61
CA ARG A 12 10.01 -14.79 3.95
C ARG A 12 9.74 -15.85 5.02
N SER A 13 10.46 -16.96 5.01
CA SER A 13 10.28 -18.00 6.04
C SER A 13 10.71 -17.51 7.42
N GLU A 14 11.81 -16.77 7.52
CA GLU A 14 12.28 -16.23 8.80
C GLU A 14 11.31 -15.18 9.37
N LEU A 15 10.70 -14.36 8.52
CA LEU A 15 9.64 -13.42 8.93
C LEU A 15 8.42 -14.16 9.48
N ARG A 16 7.98 -15.23 8.79
CA ARG A 16 6.90 -16.10 9.25
C ARG A 16 7.20 -16.73 10.60
N ASP A 17 8.40 -17.28 10.77
CA ASP A 17 8.80 -17.92 12.01
C ASP A 17 8.91 -16.89 13.15
N ALA A 18 9.37 -15.67 12.84
CA ALA A 18 9.35 -14.55 13.78
C ALA A 18 7.92 -14.19 14.22
N HIS A 19 6.96 -14.10 13.30
CA HIS A 19 5.55 -13.84 13.64
C HIS A 19 4.92 -14.93 14.49
N THR A 20 5.25 -16.19 14.21
CA THR A 20 4.77 -17.32 15.00
C THR A 20 5.29 -17.22 16.44
N ARG A 21 6.59 -16.95 16.62
CA ARG A 21 7.19 -16.74 17.95
C ARG A 21 6.64 -15.53 18.69
N LEU A 22 6.24 -14.47 17.99
CA LEU A 22 5.59 -13.31 18.59
C LEU A 22 4.19 -13.66 19.11
N ALA A 23 3.41 -14.41 18.33
CA ALA A 23 2.07 -14.83 18.71
C ALA A 23 2.05 -15.86 19.86
N GLU A 24 3.08 -16.70 19.97
CA GLU A 24 3.23 -17.71 21.02
C GLU A 24 3.93 -17.19 22.28
N GLY A 25 4.42 -15.95 22.26
CA GLY A 25 5.17 -15.35 23.35
C GLY A 25 4.38 -15.19 24.65
N ASP A 26 5.12 -14.96 25.75
CA ASP A 26 4.59 -14.64 27.08
C ASP A 26 3.81 -13.30 27.15
N GLY A 27 3.87 -12.50 26.09
CA GLY A 27 3.25 -11.18 26.01
C GLY A 27 3.97 -10.10 26.83
N GLU A 28 5.16 -10.38 27.38
CA GLU A 28 5.88 -9.42 28.23
C GLU A 28 6.62 -8.38 27.39
N SER A 29 7.48 -8.80 26.47
CA SER A 29 8.25 -7.89 25.62
C SER A 29 8.73 -8.56 24.34
N ALA A 30 8.82 -7.75 23.29
CA ALA A 30 9.45 -8.10 22.02
C ALA A 30 10.54 -7.10 21.67
N THR A 31 11.61 -7.58 21.05
CA THR A 31 12.69 -6.75 20.52
C THR A 31 12.83 -6.94 19.03
N LEU A 32 12.67 -5.85 18.29
CA LEU A 32 13.07 -5.78 16.89
C LEU A 32 14.53 -5.34 16.81
N VAL A 33 15.33 -6.05 16.03
CA VAL A 33 16.71 -5.71 15.71
C VAL A 33 16.76 -5.36 14.24
N LEU A 34 17.23 -4.16 13.93
CA LEU A 34 17.45 -3.73 12.55
C LEU A 34 18.94 -3.84 12.23
N ASP A 35 19.26 -4.63 11.22
CA ASP A 35 20.59 -4.68 10.64
C ASP A 35 20.84 -3.43 9.78
N ASP A 36 22.10 -3.18 9.47
CA ASP A 36 22.48 -2.12 8.55
C ASP A 36 22.06 -2.44 7.10
N GLY A 37 21.79 -1.38 6.33
CA GLY A 37 21.55 -1.50 4.88
C GLY A 37 20.21 -2.11 4.50
N LEU A 38 19.14 -1.84 5.26
CA LEU A 38 17.76 -2.29 4.99
C LEU A 38 17.17 -1.69 3.70
N HIS A 39 17.68 -2.13 2.56
CA HIS A 39 17.19 -1.77 1.24
C HIS A 39 16.47 -2.97 0.66
N SER A 40 15.15 -2.88 0.59
CA SER A 40 14.35 -3.94 -0.02
C SER A 40 14.64 -4.00 -1.52
N THR A 41 14.89 -5.18 -2.05
CA THR A 41 15.12 -5.39 -3.49
C THR A 41 13.82 -5.63 -4.26
N THR A 42 12.73 -5.94 -3.55
CA THR A 42 11.41 -6.12 -4.15
C THR A 42 10.30 -5.44 -3.34
N PRO A 43 9.17 -5.10 -3.97
CA PRO A 43 8.04 -4.51 -3.26
C PRO A 43 7.44 -5.47 -2.22
N GLY A 44 7.45 -6.78 -2.49
CA GLY A 44 7.00 -7.78 -1.52
C GLY A 44 7.93 -7.90 -0.32
N GLN A 45 9.24 -7.68 -0.48
CA GLN A 45 10.17 -7.62 0.66
C GLN A 45 9.88 -6.41 1.54
N PHE A 46 9.73 -5.25 0.91
CA PHE A 46 9.35 -4.02 1.61
C PHE A 46 8.04 -4.18 2.39
N SER A 47 7.01 -4.70 1.73
CA SER A 47 5.69 -4.94 2.34
C SER A 47 5.77 -5.85 3.56
N ALA A 48 6.54 -6.94 3.48
CA ALA A 48 6.69 -7.88 4.58
C ALA A 48 7.47 -7.28 5.76
N TRP A 49 8.55 -6.52 5.49
CA TRP A 49 9.29 -5.80 6.53
C TRP A 49 8.42 -4.75 7.21
N MET A 50 7.70 -3.94 6.45
CA MET A 50 6.79 -2.92 6.97
C MET A 50 5.68 -3.52 7.82
N GLN A 51 5.10 -4.65 7.40
CA GLN A 51 4.11 -5.31 8.23
C GLN A 51 4.73 -5.87 9.53
N MET A 52 5.93 -6.45 9.48
CA MET A 52 6.66 -6.84 10.70
C MET A 52 6.86 -5.63 11.63
N VAL A 53 7.24 -4.49 11.07
CA VAL A 53 7.37 -3.22 11.81
C VAL A 53 6.07 -2.84 12.53
N PHE A 54 4.94 -2.99 11.86
CA PHE A 54 3.63 -2.58 12.40
C PHE A 54 3.05 -3.57 13.41
N THR A 55 3.54 -4.81 13.43
CA THR A 55 2.90 -5.91 14.17
C THR A 55 3.78 -6.54 15.25
N TRP A 56 5.10 -6.32 15.27
CA TRP A 56 5.98 -6.96 16.27
C TRP A 56 5.57 -6.68 17.72
N GLY A 57 4.98 -5.51 17.93
CA GLY A 57 4.68 -4.97 19.24
C GLY A 57 3.23 -5.07 19.66
N GLN A 58 2.35 -5.67 18.86
CA GLN A 58 0.90 -5.53 19.05
C GLN A 58 0.35 -6.32 20.24
N ASP A 59 0.93 -7.48 20.52
CA ASP A 59 0.46 -8.40 21.56
C ASP A 59 1.36 -8.43 22.82
N VAL A 60 2.39 -7.58 22.86
CA VAL A 60 3.34 -7.48 23.98
C VAL A 60 3.19 -6.17 24.76
N ILE A 61 3.64 -6.16 26.01
CA ILE A 61 3.68 -4.95 26.84
C ILE A 61 4.85 -4.03 26.39
N GLY A 62 6.07 -4.57 26.35
CA GLY A 62 7.27 -3.80 25.99
C GLY A 62 7.66 -3.93 24.52
N ARG A 63 7.82 -2.79 23.84
CA ARG A 63 8.24 -2.72 22.43
C ARG A 63 9.64 -2.12 22.30
N ASN A 64 10.64 -2.99 22.22
CA ASN A 64 12.03 -2.55 22.20
C ASN A 64 12.58 -2.59 20.76
N LEU A 65 13.40 -1.61 20.41
CA LEU A 65 14.15 -1.55 19.17
C LEU A 65 15.64 -1.56 19.49
N GLU A 66 16.40 -2.41 18.80
CA GLU A 66 17.85 -2.43 18.88
C GLU A 66 18.44 -2.01 17.55
N LEU A 67 19.31 -1.01 17.61
CA LEU A 67 19.96 -0.40 16.45
C LEU A 67 21.48 -0.55 16.54
N THR A 68 22.12 -0.73 15.38
CA THR A 68 23.57 -0.62 15.28
C THR A 68 24.02 0.84 15.49
N ALA A 69 25.29 1.05 15.85
CA ALA A 69 25.84 2.40 16.00
C ALA A 69 25.77 3.19 14.68
N ALA A 70 25.96 2.52 13.54
CA ALA A 70 25.86 3.12 12.21
C ALA A 70 24.42 3.58 11.90
N THR A 71 23.41 2.81 12.32
CA THR A 71 22.01 3.21 12.18
C THR A 71 21.68 4.44 13.02
N VAL A 72 22.19 4.51 14.26
CA VAL A 72 22.02 5.70 15.12
C VAL A 72 22.68 6.93 14.49
N GLU A 73 23.87 6.79 13.90
CA GLU A 73 24.54 7.88 13.19
C GLU A 73 23.69 8.39 12.02
N ARG A 74 23.07 7.49 11.23
CA ARG A 74 22.14 7.88 10.14
C ARG A 74 20.92 8.66 10.65
N PHE A 75 20.40 8.33 11.83
CA PHE A 75 19.33 9.12 12.46
C PHE A 75 19.81 10.52 12.85
N GLN A 76 21.01 10.64 13.41
CA GLN A 76 21.58 11.93 13.80
C GLN A 76 21.82 12.84 12.60
N THR A 77 22.33 12.29 11.49
CA THR A 77 22.57 13.04 10.25
C THR A 77 21.33 13.21 9.38
N ARG A 78 20.28 12.42 9.62
CA ARG A 78 19.03 12.37 8.84
C ARG A 78 19.27 12.03 7.36
N THR A 79 20.27 11.18 7.10
CA THR A 79 20.66 10.80 5.74
C THR A 79 20.42 9.31 5.51
N SER A 80 19.83 8.98 4.37
CA SER A 80 19.69 7.58 3.90
C SER A 80 18.95 6.65 4.88
N LEU A 81 17.96 7.17 5.58
CA LEU A 81 17.06 6.35 6.41
C LEU A 81 16.01 5.69 5.51
N SER A 82 15.76 4.40 5.69
CA SER A 82 14.64 3.68 5.09
C SER A 82 13.32 4.02 5.77
N ASP A 83 12.18 3.74 5.11
CA ASP A 83 10.86 3.81 5.78
C ASP A 83 10.78 2.82 6.95
N VAL A 84 11.35 1.62 6.80
CA VAL A 84 11.35 0.57 7.84
C VAL A 84 11.99 1.09 9.12
N GLU A 85 13.16 1.74 9.04
CA GLU A 85 13.85 2.32 10.20
C GLU A 85 13.03 3.44 10.84
N VAL A 86 12.51 4.38 10.04
CA VAL A 86 11.75 5.54 10.54
C VAL A 86 10.49 5.08 11.28
N PHE A 87 9.70 4.20 10.66
CA PHE A 87 8.49 3.68 11.28
C PHE A 87 8.79 2.82 12.51
N ALA A 88 9.85 2.00 12.47
CA ALA A 88 10.23 1.21 13.63
C ALA A 88 10.61 2.09 14.83
N ALA A 89 11.41 3.14 14.61
CA ALA A 89 11.78 4.10 15.64
C ALA A 89 10.54 4.79 16.26
N ILE A 90 9.58 5.22 15.43
CA ILE A 90 8.36 5.88 15.88
C ILE A 90 7.47 4.95 16.72
N LEU A 91 7.39 3.66 16.35
CA LEU A 91 6.53 2.69 17.00
C LEU A 91 7.15 2.04 18.24
N ALA A 92 8.48 2.14 18.42
CA ALA A 92 9.17 1.62 19.58
C ALA A 92 8.82 2.39 20.86
N GLU A 93 8.83 1.69 22.00
CA GLU A 93 8.73 2.28 23.33
C GLU A 93 10.11 2.60 23.90
N SER A 94 11.09 1.72 23.65
CA SER A 94 12.50 1.95 23.99
C SER A 94 13.39 1.61 22.80
N ILE A 95 14.48 2.37 22.62
CA ILE A 95 15.47 2.19 21.57
C ILE A 95 16.85 2.12 22.21
N THR A 96 17.59 1.05 21.92
CA THR A 96 18.94 0.84 22.45
C THR A 96 19.97 0.66 21.35
N SER A 97 21.20 1.10 21.59
CA SER A 97 22.36 0.83 20.75
C SER A 97 23.58 0.52 21.60
N GLY A 98 24.16 -0.68 21.43
CA GLY A 98 25.28 -1.14 22.26
C GLY A 98 24.97 -1.11 23.77
N GLY A 99 23.71 -1.30 24.15
CA GLY A 99 23.26 -1.21 25.55
C GLY A 99 23.00 0.21 26.08
N THR A 100 23.19 1.25 25.27
CA THR A 100 22.85 2.64 25.62
C THR A 100 21.44 2.97 25.16
N ASP A 101 20.64 3.60 26.03
CA ASP A 101 19.33 4.13 25.66
C ASP A 101 19.48 5.39 24.80
N VAL A 102 18.93 5.34 23.58
CA VAL A 102 18.96 6.40 22.57
C VAL A 102 17.55 6.81 22.13
N THR A 103 16.53 6.44 22.93
CA THR A 103 15.11 6.56 22.56
C THR A 103 14.71 7.97 22.14
N SER A 104 14.99 8.98 22.97
CA SER A 104 14.54 10.34 22.72
C SER A 104 15.13 10.92 21.43
N ASP A 105 16.44 10.81 21.26
CA ASP A 105 17.17 11.37 20.12
C ASP A 105 16.73 10.73 18.79
N VAL A 106 16.64 9.40 18.77
CA VAL A 106 16.26 8.66 17.56
C VAL A 106 14.79 8.91 17.20
N GLN A 107 13.88 8.95 18.20
CA GLN A 107 12.47 9.24 17.93
C GLN A 107 12.24 10.68 17.46
N GLU A 108 12.96 11.65 18.01
CA GLU A 108 12.90 13.04 17.54
C GLU A 108 13.32 13.13 16.07
N ALA A 109 14.48 12.56 15.72
CA ALA A 109 14.95 12.51 14.34
C ALA A 109 13.97 11.77 13.41
N ALA A 110 13.41 10.64 13.83
CA ALA A 110 12.44 9.89 13.04
C ALA A 110 11.15 10.70 12.77
N ARG A 111 10.65 11.44 13.76
CA ARG A 111 9.47 12.31 13.58
C ARG A 111 9.75 13.46 12.61
N GLU A 112 10.93 14.07 12.68
CA GLU A 112 11.31 15.12 11.74
C GLU A 112 11.43 14.60 10.30
N VAL A 113 12.03 13.43 10.11
CA VAL A 113 12.12 12.77 8.80
C VAL A 113 10.73 12.42 8.27
N LEU A 114 9.85 11.91 9.14
CA LEU A 114 8.46 11.65 8.76
C LEU A 114 7.73 12.94 8.36
N VAL A 115 7.87 14.04 9.11
CA VAL A 115 7.28 15.35 8.75
C VAL A 115 7.80 15.86 7.41
N GLN A 116 9.10 15.66 7.13
CA GLN A 116 9.67 16.00 5.83
C GLN A 116 9.04 15.17 4.71
N ARG A 117 8.90 13.85 4.89
CA ARG A 117 8.24 12.95 3.92
C ARG A 117 6.75 13.25 3.74
N ASP A 118 6.10 13.68 4.83
CA ASP A 118 4.70 14.14 4.88
C ASP A 118 4.51 15.51 4.24
N ALA A 119 5.57 16.26 3.92
CA ALA A 119 5.47 17.58 3.28
C ALA A 119 4.98 17.53 1.82
N LEU A 120 4.50 16.37 1.38
CA LEU A 120 3.86 16.14 0.08
C LEU A 120 4.83 16.30 -1.11
N THR A 121 6.14 16.20 -0.86
CA THR A 121 7.22 16.35 -1.83
C THR A 121 7.82 15.00 -2.25
N LYS A 122 8.54 14.97 -3.37
CA LYS A 122 9.40 13.83 -3.74
C LYS A 122 10.67 13.89 -2.89
N HIS A 123 11.08 12.76 -2.33
CA HIS A 123 12.31 12.63 -1.58
C HIS A 123 13.21 11.59 -2.24
N ASP A 124 14.50 11.84 -2.28
CA ASP A 124 15.45 10.81 -2.67
C ASP A 124 15.62 9.87 -1.47
N GLY A 125 15.18 8.62 -1.64
CA GLY A 125 15.30 7.59 -0.63
C GLY A 125 16.53 6.72 -0.83
N ASP A 126 16.49 5.54 -0.22
CA ASP A 126 17.58 4.57 -0.09
C ASP A 126 17.59 3.48 -1.17
N GLY A 127 16.98 3.77 -2.32
CA GLY A 127 16.96 2.94 -3.53
C GLY A 127 16.79 3.82 -4.77
N GLU A 128 17.09 3.31 -5.95
CA GLU A 128 16.98 4.07 -7.20
C GLU A 128 15.55 4.60 -7.42
N GLY A 129 15.33 5.88 -7.10
CA GLY A 129 14.13 6.61 -7.48
C GLY A 129 13.50 7.46 -6.38
N ALA A 130 12.55 8.30 -6.79
CA ALA A 130 11.81 9.16 -5.87
C ALA A 130 10.92 8.33 -4.93
N MET A 131 11.06 8.60 -3.63
CA MET A 131 10.26 8.02 -2.56
C MET A 131 9.39 9.09 -1.87
N SER A 132 8.25 8.65 -1.34
CA SER A 132 7.51 9.42 -0.34
C SER A 132 6.71 8.46 0.54
N SER A 133 6.61 8.77 1.84
CA SER A 133 5.90 7.94 2.81
C SER A 133 5.13 8.81 3.78
N LEU A 134 4.00 8.32 4.27
CA LEU A 134 3.21 9.05 5.26
C LEU A 134 2.55 8.13 6.28
N LEU A 135 2.48 8.60 7.53
CA LEU A 135 1.77 7.94 8.62
C LEU A 135 0.34 8.52 8.73
N LEU A 136 -0.63 7.73 8.30
CA LEU A 136 -2.03 7.93 8.55
C LEU A 136 -2.35 7.41 9.95
N ALA A 137 -2.22 8.25 10.98
CA ALA A 137 -2.82 7.96 12.29
C ALA A 137 -4.34 8.14 12.21
N ALA A 138 -5.08 7.58 13.19
CA ALA A 138 -6.55 7.62 13.25
C ALA A 138 -7.17 9.02 12.99
N HIS A 139 -6.43 10.12 13.16
CA HIS A 139 -6.93 11.49 12.99
C HIS A 139 -5.91 12.53 12.47
N THR A 140 -4.92 12.21 11.64
CA THR A 140 -4.08 13.26 11.03
C THR A 140 -4.45 13.53 9.58
N PHE A 141 -5.43 14.41 9.36
CA PHE A 141 -5.35 15.36 8.25
C PHE A 141 -5.34 16.78 8.76
N SER A 142 -4.19 17.41 8.65
CA SER A 142 -4.17 18.84 8.39
C SER A 142 -2.80 19.21 7.84
N ASN A 143 -2.74 19.50 6.55
CA ASN A 143 -1.84 20.58 6.11
C ASN A 143 -2.60 21.91 5.93
N GLN A 144 -3.92 21.94 6.20
CA GLN A 144 -4.59 22.85 7.15
C GLN A 144 -6.13 22.90 7.04
N THR A 145 -6.78 22.27 6.05
CA THR A 145 -8.27 22.25 5.97
C THR A 145 -8.85 21.05 5.20
N SER A 146 -8.26 19.85 5.29
CA SER A 146 -8.98 18.68 4.76
C SER A 146 -10.14 18.38 5.70
N PRO A 147 -11.39 18.17 5.23
CA PRO A 147 -12.40 17.56 6.08
C PRO A 147 -11.83 16.26 6.62
N ASP A 148 -12.15 15.95 7.89
CA ASP A 148 -11.82 14.65 8.46
C ASP A 148 -12.23 13.57 7.46
N LEU A 149 -11.35 12.58 7.22
CA LEU A 149 -11.73 11.40 6.45
C LEU A 149 -13.01 10.76 7.00
N HIS A 150 -13.45 11.13 8.21
CA HIS A 150 -14.54 10.52 8.96
C HIS A 150 -15.48 11.54 9.59
N ALA A 151 -16.28 12.25 8.78
CA ALA A 151 -17.46 12.90 9.35
C ALA A 151 -18.54 11.85 9.66
N ARG A 152 -19.20 11.97 10.82
CA ARG A 152 -20.36 11.13 11.15
C ARG A 152 -21.58 11.65 10.38
N TRP A 153 -22.00 10.95 9.33
CA TRP A 153 -23.28 11.20 8.65
C TRP A 153 -24.36 10.33 9.26
N GLU A 154 -25.45 10.94 9.76
CA GLU A 154 -26.57 10.22 10.40
C GLU A 154 -26.12 9.26 11.53
N GLY A 155 -25.08 9.65 12.29
CA GLY A 155 -24.54 8.86 13.39
C GLY A 155 -23.68 7.66 12.97
N LYS A 156 -23.43 7.46 11.68
CA LYS A 156 -22.51 6.43 11.16
C LYS A 156 -21.22 7.07 10.68
N LEU A 157 -20.09 6.45 11.01
CA LEU A 157 -18.80 6.83 10.44
C LEU A 157 -18.84 6.52 8.94
N GLY A 158 -18.56 7.51 8.09
CA GLY A 158 -18.44 7.33 6.65
C GLY A 158 -17.24 8.09 6.15
N ILE A 159 -16.58 7.56 5.12
CA ILE A 159 -15.58 8.35 4.40
C ILE A 159 -16.33 9.26 3.45
N GLU A 160 -16.29 10.56 3.72
CA GLU A 160 -16.96 11.52 2.87
C GLU A 160 -16.34 11.48 1.47
N GLU A 161 -17.21 11.48 0.46
CA GLU A 161 -16.81 11.65 -0.95
C GLU A 161 -16.02 12.95 -1.16
N SER A 162 -16.12 13.89 -0.23
CA SER A 162 -15.36 15.13 -0.15
C SER A 162 -13.84 14.95 -0.01
N ALA A 163 -13.39 13.78 0.45
CA ALA A 163 -11.97 13.46 0.58
C ALA A 163 -11.30 13.07 -0.74
N ARG A 164 -12.05 12.84 -1.85
CA ARG A 164 -11.46 12.40 -3.13
C ARG A 164 -10.40 13.36 -3.68
N THR A 165 -10.57 14.67 -3.49
CA THR A 165 -9.61 15.70 -3.94
C THR A 165 -8.26 15.65 -3.21
N LEU A 166 -8.13 14.91 -2.10
CA LEU A 166 -6.83 14.58 -1.50
C LEU A 166 -6.04 13.61 -2.40
N TYR A 167 -6.74 12.65 -2.98
CA TYR A 167 -6.14 11.57 -3.73
C TYR A 167 -5.88 12.00 -5.19
N HIS A 168 -6.82 12.73 -5.79
CA HIS A 168 -6.84 12.96 -7.23
C HIS A 168 -7.78 14.13 -7.62
N ASP A 169 -7.54 14.77 -8.76
CA ASP A 169 -8.47 15.73 -9.35
C ASP A 169 -9.77 15.02 -9.78
N ILE A 170 -10.90 15.66 -9.52
CA ILE A 170 -12.19 15.06 -9.81
C ILE A 170 -12.62 15.44 -11.23
N TRP A 171 -12.57 14.46 -12.14
CA TRP A 171 -13.00 14.63 -13.54
C TRP A 171 -14.51 14.43 -13.69
N PRO A 172 -15.20 15.26 -14.47
CA PRO A 172 -16.63 15.10 -14.71
C PRO A 172 -16.85 13.85 -15.57
N SER A 173 -17.38 12.78 -14.98
CA SER A 173 -18.19 11.84 -15.75
C SER A 173 -19.54 12.53 -16.01
N GLY A 174 -20.30 12.16 -17.05
CA GLY A 174 -21.53 12.86 -17.50
C GLY A 174 -22.70 12.96 -16.49
N MET A 175 -22.46 12.72 -15.20
CA MET A 175 -23.39 12.90 -14.09
C MET A 175 -22.90 14.03 -13.17
N PRO A 176 -23.76 14.71 -12.40
CA PRO A 176 -23.35 15.86 -11.61
C PRO A 176 -22.33 15.46 -10.54
N VAL A 177 -21.05 15.68 -10.85
CA VAL A 177 -19.93 15.36 -9.98
C VAL A 177 -19.81 16.44 -8.91
N ARG A 178 -20.66 16.33 -7.88
CA ARG A 178 -20.63 17.10 -6.61
C ARG A 178 -20.73 18.63 -6.78
N LYS A 179 -21.11 19.32 -5.69
CA LYS A 179 -20.94 20.77 -5.56
C LYS A 179 -19.55 21.05 -4.99
N PRO A 180 -18.69 21.84 -5.66
CA PRO A 180 -17.38 22.22 -5.12
C PRO A 180 -17.52 22.77 -3.70
N LEU A 181 -16.75 22.26 -2.74
CA LEU A 181 -16.76 22.82 -1.39
C LEU A 181 -15.66 23.89 -1.29
N LEU A 182 -15.99 25.06 -1.86
CA LEU A 182 -15.09 26.21 -1.92
C LEU A 182 -14.57 26.63 -0.54
N GLU A 183 -15.34 26.36 0.52
CA GLU A 183 -14.97 26.59 1.92
C GLU A 183 -13.76 25.75 2.40
N PHE A 184 -13.44 24.65 1.72
CA PHE A 184 -12.27 23.81 1.99
C PHE A 184 -11.14 24.01 0.96
N GLY A 185 -11.17 25.12 0.21
CA GLY A 185 -10.12 25.49 -0.74
C GLY A 185 -10.18 24.74 -2.08
N GLU A 186 -11.27 24.01 -2.36
CA GLU A 186 -11.52 23.43 -3.68
C GLU A 186 -11.89 24.53 -4.69
N VAL A 187 -11.48 24.36 -5.94
CA VAL A 187 -11.83 25.25 -7.05
C VAL A 187 -12.19 24.44 -8.28
N THR A 188 -13.10 24.97 -9.09
CA THR A 188 -13.39 24.42 -10.42
C THR A 188 -12.44 25.02 -11.45
N VAL A 189 -11.69 24.17 -12.14
CA VAL A 189 -10.77 24.56 -13.21
C VAL A 189 -11.33 24.08 -14.55
N ARG A 190 -11.33 24.96 -15.55
CA ARG A 190 -11.69 24.60 -16.92
C ARG A 190 -10.43 24.23 -17.72
N ALA A 191 -10.44 23.06 -18.34
CA ALA A 191 -9.41 22.60 -19.28
C ALA A 191 -10.08 22.07 -20.55
N GLY A 192 -9.94 22.83 -21.65
CA GLY A 192 -10.64 22.55 -22.89
C GLY A 192 -12.16 22.59 -22.71
N GLU A 193 -12.84 21.54 -23.19
CA GLU A 193 -14.29 21.37 -23.07
C GLU A 193 -14.73 20.81 -21.70
N HIS A 194 -13.77 20.44 -20.84
CA HIS A 194 -14.05 19.81 -19.55
C HIS A 194 -13.76 20.77 -18.39
N ALA A 195 -14.47 20.56 -17.27
CA ALA A 195 -14.22 21.27 -16.02
C ALA A 195 -14.00 20.26 -14.90
N TYR A 196 -12.88 20.33 -14.20
CA TYR A 196 -12.56 19.43 -13.09
C TYR A 196 -12.47 20.20 -11.77
N VAL A 197 -12.56 19.48 -10.66
CA VAL A 197 -12.39 20.04 -9.32
C VAL A 197 -11.02 19.67 -8.78
N THR A 198 -10.28 20.67 -8.30
CA THR A 198 -8.96 20.49 -7.67
C THR A 198 -8.89 21.27 -6.36
N ARG A 199 -7.95 20.91 -5.49
CA ARG A 199 -7.71 21.58 -4.20
C ARG A 199 -6.57 22.58 -4.33
N ARG A 200 -6.66 23.74 -3.68
CA ARG A 200 -5.54 24.70 -3.53
C ARG A 200 -4.96 24.64 -2.12
N ALA A 201 -3.65 24.84 -1.99
CA ALA A 201 -3.00 24.94 -0.69
C ALA A 201 -2.92 26.42 -0.28
N GLY A 202 -3.79 26.84 0.65
CA GLY A 202 -3.71 28.17 1.26
C GLY A 202 -3.56 29.35 0.27
N ALA A 203 -3.01 30.48 0.75
CA ALA A 203 -2.82 31.68 -0.05
C ALA A 203 -1.61 31.61 -1.02
N ASP A 204 -0.63 30.73 -0.75
CA ASP A 204 0.71 30.81 -1.35
C ASP A 204 1.20 29.53 -2.06
N GLY A 205 0.38 28.48 -2.23
CA GLY A 205 0.90 27.18 -2.71
C GLY A 205 -0.05 26.31 -3.56
N GLN A 206 0.56 25.39 -4.32
CA GLN A 206 -0.15 24.30 -5.00
C GLN A 206 -0.29 23.10 -4.05
N PHE A 207 -1.51 22.58 -3.91
CA PHE A 207 -1.74 21.32 -3.20
C PHE A 207 -1.34 20.15 -4.12
N ALA A 208 -0.44 19.29 -3.65
CA ALA A 208 -0.09 18.07 -4.36
C ALA A 208 -0.97 16.90 -3.88
N THR A 209 -1.82 16.39 -4.78
CA THR A 209 -2.61 15.18 -4.53
C THR A 209 -1.71 13.97 -4.25
N LEU A 210 -2.21 12.93 -3.60
CA LEU A 210 -1.43 11.69 -3.41
C LEU A 210 -1.04 11.05 -4.75
N ALA A 211 -1.93 11.11 -5.75
CA ALA A 211 -1.60 10.70 -7.11
C ALA A 211 -0.45 11.49 -7.74
N ALA A 212 -0.21 12.73 -7.33
CA ALA A 212 0.91 13.55 -7.80
C ALA A 212 2.27 13.02 -7.33
N ARG A 213 2.27 12.34 -6.18
CA ARG A 213 3.48 11.84 -5.52
C ARG A 213 3.76 10.40 -5.84
N ALA A 214 2.73 9.66 -6.19
CA ALA A 214 2.89 8.34 -6.77
C ALA A 214 3.85 8.41 -7.97
N PRO A 215 4.63 7.34 -8.23
CA PRO A 215 5.47 7.25 -9.40
C PRO A 215 4.71 7.56 -10.69
N GLN A 216 5.28 8.43 -11.52
CA GLN A 216 4.60 8.99 -12.69
C GLN A 216 4.96 8.21 -13.95
N ILE A 217 3.95 7.63 -14.59
CA ILE A 217 4.09 6.87 -15.83
C ILE A 217 4.55 7.78 -16.97
N ARG A 218 5.59 7.37 -17.68
CA ARG A 218 6.30 8.14 -18.72
C ARG A 218 6.80 7.25 -19.86
N GLY A 219 7.22 7.87 -20.96
CA GLY A 219 7.79 7.17 -22.13
C GLY A 219 6.90 6.03 -22.64
N LEU A 220 7.52 4.90 -22.97
CA LEU A 220 6.84 3.69 -23.48
C LEU A 220 5.80 3.12 -22.49
N ALA A 221 5.96 3.35 -21.18
CA ALA A 221 4.96 2.90 -20.20
C ALA A 221 3.65 3.68 -20.33
N LEU A 222 3.71 4.96 -20.70
CA LEU A 222 2.52 5.75 -20.98
C LEU A 222 1.79 5.26 -22.24
N GLU A 223 2.55 4.88 -23.27
CA GLU A 223 1.98 4.27 -24.48
C GLU A 223 1.29 2.94 -24.17
N LEU A 224 1.94 2.07 -23.39
CA LEU A 224 1.35 0.81 -22.94
C LEU A 224 0.04 1.06 -22.17
N ALA A 225 0.06 1.95 -21.18
CA ALA A 225 -1.10 2.28 -20.37
C ALA A 225 -2.22 2.90 -21.21
N THR A 226 -1.92 3.73 -22.21
CA THR A 226 -2.97 4.41 -23.00
C THR A 226 -3.67 3.49 -24.01
N THR A 227 -2.98 2.49 -24.55
CA THR A 227 -3.60 1.59 -25.56
C THR A 227 -4.69 0.67 -25.01
N VAL A 228 -4.66 0.36 -23.71
CA VAL A 228 -5.64 -0.54 -23.07
C VAL A 228 -6.80 0.21 -22.42
N ARG A 229 -6.79 1.56 -22.47
CA ARG A 229 -7.72 2.39 -21.71
C ARG A 229 -9.09 2.48 -22.36
N GLN A 230 -10.09 2.31 -21.52
CA GLN A 230 -11.49 2.46 -21.88
C GLN A 230 -12.06 3.85 -21.54
N GLN A 231 -11.35 4.67 -20.75
CA GLN A 231 -11.82 5.98 -20.29
C GLN A 231 -10.86 7.11 -20.70
N PRO A 232 -11.36 8.27 -21.17
CA PRO A 232 -10.55 9.42 -21.58
C PRO A 232 -10.03 10.26 -20.39
N LYS A 233 -9.72 9.60 -19.26
CA LYS A 233 -9.26 10.24 -18.02
C LYS A 233 -7.73 10.48 -18.09
N PRO A 234 -7.07 11.29 -17.24
CA PRO A 234 -5.61 11.21 -17.11
C PRO A 234 -5.17 9.97 -16.32
N VAL A 235 -4.02 9.38 -16.64
CA VAL A 235 -3.51 8.15 -15.96
C VAL A 235 -3.24 8.40 -14.47
N ARG A 236 -2.63 9.55 -14.14
CA ARG A 236 -2.44 9.98 -12.74
C ARG A 236 -3.73 9.92 -11.94
N GLU A 237 -4.83 10.28 -12.56
CA GLU A 237 -6.13 10.32 -11.89
C GLU A 237 -6.72 8.90 -11.70
N GLU A 238 -6.34 7.92 -12.52
CA GLU A 238 -6.64 6.51 -12.28
C GLU A 238 -5.85 5.96 -11.08
N VAL A 239 -4.57 6.31 -10.95
CA VAL A 239 -3.75 5.97 -9.78
C VAL A 239 -4.35 6.55 -8.49
N GLY A 240 -4.87 7.77 -8.57
CA GLY A 240 -5.52 8.39 -7.43
C GLY A 240 -6.87 7.79 -7.04
N GLU A 241 -7.70 7.38 -8.02
CA GLU A 241 -8.91 6.59 -7.72
C GLU A 241 -8.55 5.24 -7.08
N LEU A 242 -7.52 4.57 -7.60
CA LEU A 242 -6.99 3.33 -7.03
C LEU A 242 -6.61 3.53 -5.56
N LEU A 243 -5.82 4.56 -5.26
CA LEU A 243 -5.41 4.91 -3.90
C LEU A 243 -6.60 5.17 -2.98
N PHE A 244 -7.57 5.96 -3.45
CA PHE A 244 -8.78 6.26 -2.69
C PHE A 244 -9.50 4.97 -2.31
N GLU A 245 -9.80 4.10 -3.29
CA GLU A 245 -10.50 2.85 -3.03
C GLU A 245 -9.72 1.94 -2.07
N LEU A 246 -8.40 1.80 -2.25
CA LEU A 246 -7.59 0.93 -1.39
C LEU A 246 -7.54 1.43 0.06
N VAL A 247 -7.27 2.73 0.27
CA VAL A 247 -7.20 3.32 1.61
C VAL A 247 -8.55 3.23 2.32
N GLN A 248 -9.65 3.49 1.60
CA GLN A 248 -11.00 3.35 2.16
C GLN A 248 -11.30 1.91 2.61
N ASN A 249 -10.93 0.92 1.80
CA ASN A 249 -11.18 -0.48 2.14
C ASN A 249 -10.37 -0.90 3.38
N THR A 250 -9.10 -0.50 3.50
CA THR A 250 -8.29 -0.81 4.69
C THR A 250 -8.84 -0.15 5.97
N GLU A 251 -9.36 1.07 5.85
CA GLU A 251 -9.91 1.84 6.98
C GLU A 251 -11.13 1.20 7.63
N TRP A 252 -12.07 0.70 6.82
CA TRP A 252 -13.25 0.02 7.37
C TRP A 252 -12.89 -1.22 8.18
N HIS A 253 -11.79 -1.90 7.83
CA HIS A 253 -11.33 -3.07 8.58
C HIS A 253 -10.56 -2.71 9.85
N ALA A 254 -9.92 -1.54 9.88
CA ALA A 254 -9.18 -1.05 11.05
C ALA A 254 -10.11 -0.46 12.12
N VAL A 255 -11.07 0.40 11.76
CA VAL A 255 -11.90 1.16 12.71
C VAL A 255 -12.79 0.30 13.60
N GLU A 256 -13.29 -0.82 13.08
CA GLU A 256 -14.26 -1.64 13.81
C GLU A 256 -13.63 -2.40 15.00
N GLN A 257 -12.30 -2.48 15.07
CA GLN A 257 -11.59 -3.24 16.10
C GLN A 257 -10.32 -2.51 16.58
N SER A 258 -10.07 -2.52 17.89
CA SER A 258 -8.82 -1.99 18.43
C SER A 258 -7.65 -2.87 17.95
N GLY A 259 -6.64 -2.27 17.33
CA GLY A 259 -5.44 -2.92 16.76
C GLY A 259 -4.49 -3.52 17.80
N GLY A 260 -5.00 -4.40 18.66
CA GLY A 260 -4.24 -5.03 19.74
C GLY A 260 -4.19 -4.21 21.03
N ARG A 261 -3.36 -4.64 21.99
CA ARG A 261 -3.31 -4.11 23.36
C ARG A 261 -2.87 -2.65 23.43
N THR A 262 -2.19 -2.16 22.40
CA THR A 262 -1.71 -0.78 22.30
C THR A 262 -2.78 0.20 21.80
N GLY A 263 -3.92 -0.29 21.28
CA GLY A 263 -5.08 0.52 20.89
C GLY A 263 -4.84 1.46 19.70
N ALA A 264 -3.67 1.42 19.07
CA ALA A 264 -3.31 2.29 17.94
C ALA A 264 -3.50 1.55 16.62
N ASN A 265 -4.52 1.97 15.86
CA ASN A 265 -4.61 1.66 14.44
C ASN A 265 -3.77 2.71 13.70
N CYS A 266 -2.59 2.31 13.25
CA CYS A 266 -1.71 3.13 12.44
C CYS A 266 -1.67 2.56 11.02
N ARG A 267 -1.61 3.46 10.04
CA ARG A 267 -1.44 3.09 8.65
C ARG A 267 -0.28 3.86 8.04
N ALA A 268 0.56 3.19 7.28
CA ALA A 268 1.53 3.83 6.40
C ALA A 268 1.07 3.73 4.95
N LEU A 269 1.35 4.78 4.18
CA LEU A 269 1.30 4.75 2.72
C LEU A 269 2.68 5.14 2.20
N SER A 270 3.30 4.28 1.40
CA SER A 270 4.63 4.49 0.81
C SER A 270 4.57 4.38 -0.71
N PHE A 271 5.38 5.20 -1.37
CA PHE A 271 5.55 5.31 -2.80
C PHE A 271 7.02 5.11 -3.15
N ARG A 272 7.35 4.19 -4.03
CA ARG A 272 8.74 3.92 -4.45
C ARG A 272 8.82 3.53 -5.92
N GLU A 273 9.93 3.86 -6.58
CA GLU A 273 10.30 3.28 -7.87
C GLU A 273 11.31 2.15 -7.64
N TYR A 274 11.22 1.08 -8.44
CA TYR A 274 12.20 0.00 -8.48
C TYR A 274 12.57 -0.24 -9.93
N THR A 275 13.85 -0.23 -10.22
CA THR A 275 14.36 -0.50 -11.56
C THR A 275 14.93 -1.90 -11.62
N PHE A 276 14.62 -2.63 -12.69
CA PHE A 276 15.05 -4.01 -12.87
C PHE A 276 15.54 -4.26 -14.29
N ASP A 277 16.71 -4.87 -14.40
CA ASP A 277 17.16 -5.59 -15.58
C ASP A 277 16.96 -7.12 -15.43
N ALA A 278 17.51 -7.91 -16.34
CA ALA A 278 17.36 -9.36 -16.31
C ALA A 278 18.03 -10.04 -15.09
N ASP A 279 19.18 -9.53 -14.65
CA ASP A 279 19.95 -10.07 -13.53
C ASP A 279 19.28 -9.68 -12.21
N ASP A 280 18.78 -8.44 -12.10
CA ASP A 280 17.99 -7.97 -10.96
C ASP A 280 16.74 -8.84 -10.77
N LEU A 281 16.07 -9.22 -11.87
CA LEU A 281 14.88 -10.07 -11.81
C LEU A 281 15.19 -11.51 -11.40
N ASP A 282 16.38 -12.03 -11.73
CA ASP A 282 16.82 -13.34 -11.23
C ASP A 282 17.13 -13.30 -9.74
N ALA A 283 17.75 -12.23 -9.25
CA ALA A 283 17.95 -12.01 -7.82
C ALA A 283 16.61 -11.83 -7.09
N ALA A 284 15.70 -11.00 -7.63
CA ALA A 284 14.37 -10.76 -7.07
C ALA A 284 13.55 -12.05 -6.96
N ARG A 285 13.71 -12.98 -7.91
CA ARG A 285 13.01 -14.27 -7.92
C ARG A 285 13.32 -15.13 -6.70
N LEU A 286 14.49 -14.96 -6.06
CA LEU A 286 14.85 -15.70 -4.84
C LEU A 286 13.95 -15.32 -3.66
N TYR A 287 13.49 -14.07 -3.60
CA TYR A 287 12.62 -13.58 -2.53
C TYR A 287 11.16 -13.50 -2.97
N ASP A 288 10.87 -12.97 -4.16
CA ASP A 288 9.52 -12.71 -4.67
C ASP A 288 9.31 -13.27 -6.09
N PRO A 289 9.23 -14.61 -6.24
CA PRO A 289 9.04 -15.23 -7.56
C PRO A 289 7.81 -14.73 -8.34
N PRO A 290 6.63 -14.53 -7.72
CA PRO A 290 5.46 -14.03 -8.42
C PRO A 290 5.66 -12.61 -8.97
N PHE A 291 6.28 -11.71 -8.19
CA PHE A 291 6.58 -10.36 -8.65
C PHE A 291 7.62 -10.36 -9.79
N ALA A 292 8.70 -11.13 -9.66
CA ALA A 292 9.70 -11.27 -10.71
C ALA A 292 9.08 -11.78 -12.02
N THR A 293 8.16 -12.75 -11.92
CA THR A 293 7.40 -13.26 -13.07
C THR A 293 6.54 -12.16 -13.72
N TYR A 294 5.88 -11.34 -12.91
CA TYR A 294 5.13 -10.18 -13.40
C TYR A 294 6.02 -9.18 -14.16
N ALA A 295 7.15 -8.78 -13.57
CA ALA A 295 8.05 -7.82 -14.18
C ALA A 295 8.64 -8.34 -15.50
N ARG A 296 9.02 -9.63 -15.57
CA ARG A 296 9.42 -10.30 -16.82
C ARG A 296 8.28 -10.28 -17.85
N SER A 297 7.05 -10.61 -17.44
CA SER A 297 5.89 -10.60 -18.34
C SER A 297 5.65 -9.23 -18.98
N ILE A 298 5.92 -8.14 -18.25
CA ILE A 298 5.83 -6.79 -18.81
C ILE A 298 6.93 -6.54 -19.84
N LEU A 299 8.18 -6.88 -19.51
CA LEU A 299 9.30 -6.71 -20.43
C LEU A 299 9.05 -7.48 -21.73
N ASP A 300 8.66 -8.75 -21.63
CA ASP A 300 8.36 -9.59 -22.80
C ASP A 300 7.22 -9.00 -23.64
N LYS A 301 6.16 -8.51 -22.98
CA LYS A 301 5.05 -7.83 -23.66
C LYS A 301 5.48 -6.60 -24.46
N VAL A 302 6.39 -5.79 -23.92
CA VAL A 302 6.92 -4.60 -24.63
C VAL A 302 7.87 -5.01 -25.75
N ARG A 303 8.75 -5.99 -25.51
CA ARG A 303 9.75 -6.42 -26.49
C ARG A 303 9.12 -7.14 -27.68
N GLU A 304 8.27 -8.12 -27.41
CA GLU A 304 7.73 -9.03 -28.41
C GLU A 304 6.43 -8.51 -29.03
N GLU A 305 5.46 -8.12 -28.22
CA GLU A 305 4.14 -7.73 -28.73
C GLU A 305 4.12 -6.29 -29.26
N ARG A 306 4.99 -5.41 -28.75
CA ARG A 306 5.06 -3.99 -29.15
C ARG A 306 6.23 -3.66 -30.05
N GLY A 307 7.14 -4.59 -30.29
CA GLY A 307 8.24 -4.42 -31.25
C GLY A 307 9.36 -3.51 -30.75
N HIS A 308 9.66 -3.56 -29.45
CA HIS A 308 10.77 -2.83 -28.81
C HIS A 308 11.86 -3.78 -28.29
N PRO A 309 12.56 -4.53 -29.15
CA PRO A 309 13.55 -5.53 -28.72
C PRO A 309 14.74 -4.95 -27.94
N GLU A 310 15.01 -3.64 -28.11
CA GLU A 310 16.07 -2.88 -27.43
C GLU A 310 15.80 -2.66 -25.93
N VAL A 311 14.55 -2.78 -25.49
CA VAL A 311 14.17 -2.62 -24.08
C VAL A 311 14.68 -3.81 -23.29
N HIS A 312 15.53 -3.54 -22.30
CA HIS A 312 16.09 -4.55 -21.41
C HIS A 312 15.89 -4.23 -19.93
N GLN A 313 15.34 -3.06 -19.62
CA GLN A 313 15.12 -2.59 -18.25
C GLN A 313 13.68 -2.07 -18.08
N VAL A 314 13.11 -2.28 -16.90
CA VAL A 314 11.81 -1.72 -16.51
C VAL A 314 11.93 -1.02 -15.16
N THR A 315 11.42 0.21 -15.08
CA THR A 315 11.17 0.89 -13.81
C THR A 315 9.71 0.72 -13.45
N LEU A 316 9.46 0.14 -12.28
CA LEU A 316 8.15 -0.11 -11.72
C LEU A 316 7.87 0.89 -10.60
N GLY A 317 6.76 1.60 -10.73
CA GLY A 317 6.19 2.41 -9.66
C GLY A 317 5.40 1.54 -8.70
N THR A 318 5.59 1.77 -7.40
CA THR A 318 4.94 0.98 -6.35
C THR A 318 4.24 1.84 -5.33
N ILE A 319 3.16 1.29 -4.80
CA ILE A 319 2.32 1.87 -3.77
C ILE A 319 2.11 0.79 -2.71
N THR A 320 2.57 1.00 -1.49
CA THR A 320 2.37 0.08 -0.38
C THR A 320 1.57 0.75 0.72
N ILE A 321 0.42 0.18 1.05
CA ILE A 321 -0.44 0.57 2.17
C ILE A 321 -0.29 -0.49 3.24
N VAL A 322 0.24 -0.15 4.41
CA VAL A 322 0.33 -1.07 5.56
C VAL A 322 -0.56 -0.56 6.67
N ASP A 323 -1.44 -1.42 7.17
CA ASP A 323 -2.38 -1.14 8.25
C ASP A 323 -2.08 -2.07 9.43
N SER A 324 -2.06 -1.54 10.65
CA SER A 324 -1.88 -2.29 11.89
C SER A 324 -3.19 -2.86 12.47
N GLY A 325 -4.29 -2.83 11.73
CA GLY A 325 -5.57 -3.38 12.16
C GLY A 325 -5.54 -4.89 12.43
N VAL A 326 -6.70 -5.50 12.66
CA VAL A 326 -6.79 -6.95 13.02
C VAL A 326 -6.59 -7.92 11.84
N GLY A 327 -6.51 -7.41 10.61
CA GLY A 327 -6.48 -8.21 9.39
C GLY A 327 -7.88 -8.58 8.86
N LEU A 328 -7.97 -8.84 7.55
CA LEU A 328 -9.24 -9.03 6.83
C LEU A 328 -10.03 -10.26 7.33
N ALA A 329 -9.37 -11.41 7.43
CA ALA A 329 -10.01 -12.66 7.82
C ALA A 329 -10.53 -12.62 9.26
N ARG A 330 -9.73 -12.09 10.19
CA ARG A 330 -10.11 -11.91 11.59
C ARG A 330 -11.25 -10.91 11.76
N SER A 331 -11.19 -9.77 11.06
CA SER A 331 -12.28 -8.79 11.02
C SER A 331 -13.62 -9.44 10.63
N VAL A 332 -13.62 -10.32 9.62
CA VAL A 332 -14.82 -11.05 9.21
C VAL A 332 -15.23 -12.11 10.23
N ALA A 333 -14.29 -12.91 10.75
CA ALA A 333 -14.59 -13.94 11.75
C ALA A 333 -15.24 -13.31 13.00
N ALA A 334 -14.71 -12.19 13.47
CA ALA A 334 -15.24 -11.43 14.59
C ALA A 334 -16.61 -10.81 14.31
N ALA A 335 -16.82 -10.24 13.12
CA ALA A 335 -18.14 -9.72 12.72
C ALA A 335 -19.21 -10.83 12.68
N LEU A 336 -18.81 -12.09 12.49
CA LEU A 336 -19.68 -13.26 12.53
C LEU A 336 -19.78 -13.92 13.92
N GLY A 337 -18.99 -13.49 14.89
CA GLY A 337 -18.87 -14.13 16.20
C GLY A 337 -18.23 -15.53 16.14
N GLU A 338 -17.33 -15.75 15.18
CA GLU A 338 -16.66 -17.04 14.90
C GLU A 338 -15.14 -16.96 15.06
N GLU A 339 -14.61 -16.06 15.90
CA GLU A 339 -13.15 -15.91 16.09
C GLU A 339 -12.47 -17.17 16.62
N ASP A 340 -13.19 -17.95 17.43
CA ASP A 340 -12.77 -19.25 17.95
C ASP A 340 -12.53 -20.28 16.83
N ARG A 341 -13.16 -20.08 15.67
CA ARG A 341 -13.01 -20.93 14.48
C ARG A 341 -11.92 -20.44 13.54
N LEU A 342 -11.30 -19.29 13.79
CA LEU A 342 -10.23 -18.75 12.96
C LEU A 342 -8.94 -19.56 13.22
N THR A 343 -8.60 -20.39 12.25
CA THR A 343 -7.41 -21.25 12.22
C THR A 343 -6.72 -21.04 10.86
N ARG A 344 -5.48 -21.52 10.72
CA ARG A 344 -4.77 -21.47 9.42
C ARG A 344 -5.59 -22.08 8.28
N ASN A 345 -6.35 -23.14 8.56
CA ASN A 345 -7.15 -23.83 7.56
C ASN A 345 -8.45 -23.10 7.19
N THR A 346 -8.99 -22.30 8.11
CA THR A 346 -10.27 -21.57 7.91
C THR A 346 -10.06 -20.11 7.52
N GLU A 347 -8.85 -19.58 7.70
CA GLU A 347 -8.49 -18.20 7.38
C GLU A 347 -8.75 -17.85 5.91
N ILE A 348 -8.37 -18.74 4.98
CA ILE A 348 -8.67 -18.56 3.55
C ILE A 348 -10.18 -18.47 3.29
N SER A 349 -11.00 -19.24 4.00
CA SER A 349 -12.46 -19.17 3.86
C SER A 349 -13.02 -17.84 4.34
N TYR A 350 -12.51 -17.31 5.46
CA TYR A 350 -12.89 -15.98 5.93
C TYR A 350 -12.39 -14.86 5.02
N LEU A 351 -11.21 -15.03 4.44
CA LEU A 351 -10.65 -14.10 3.47
C LEU A 351 -11.48 -14.08 2.18
N ILE A 352 -11.82 -15.24 1.62
CA ILE A 352 -12.77 -15.37 0.51
C ILE A 352 -14.05 -14.62 0.85
N ARG A 353 -14.60 -14.76 2.06
CA ARG A 353 -15.81 -14.03 2.48
C ARG A 353 -15.58 -12.51 2.59
N ALA A 354 -14.44 -12.07 3.11
CA ALA A 354 -14.07 -10.65 3.19
C ALA A 354 -14.08 -10.01 1.81
N LEU A 355 -13.44 -10.70 0.88
CA LEU A 355 -13.30 -10.35 -0.52
C LEU A 355 -14.61 -10.51 -1.32
N SER A 356 -15.43 -11.50 -0.98
CA SER A 356 -16.70 -11.80 -1.64
C SER A 356 -17.85 -10.90 -1.19
N LYS A 357 -17.61 -9.91 -0.31
CA LYS A 357 -18.63 -8.89 0.03
C LYS A 357 -19.07 -8.24 -1.30
N HIS A 358 -20.22 -8.69 -1.77
CA HIS A 358 -20.72 -8.44 -3.12
C HIS A 358 -20.73 -6.94 -3.42
N LEU A 359 -20.57 -6.61 -4.71
CA LEU A 359 -21.11 -5.41 -5.34
C LEU A 359 -22.59 -5.28 -4.95
N ARG A 360 -22.89 -4.74 -3.78
CA ARG A 360 -24.25 -4.40 -3.40
C ARG A 360 -24.64 -3.31 -4.39
N ARG A 361 -25.52 -3.66 -5.33
CA ARG A 361 -26.11 -2.83 -6.41
C ARG A 361 -26.64 -1.44 -6.01
N ARG A 362 -26.52 -1.03 -4.74
CA ARG A 362 -26.90 0.30 -4.29
C ARG A 362 -25.76 1.26 -4.58
N ARG A 363 -25.86 1.91 -5.75
CA ARG A 363 -25.07 3.04 -6.26
C ARG A 363 -24.08 2.67 -7.38
N PHE A 364 -24.63 2.20 -8.50
CA PHE A 364 -23.99 2.43 -9.82
C PHE A 364 -23.67 3.92 -10.05
N GLU A 365 -24.39 4.81 -9.35
CA GLU A 365 -24.35 6.26 -9.54
C GLU A 365 -23.40 7.01 -8.59
N LEU A 366 -22.82 6.36 -7.56
CA LEU A 366 -22.02 7.05 -6.52
C LEU A 366 -20.73 6.29 -6.11
N GLY A 367 -20.09 5.60 -7.05
CA GLY A 367 -18.63 5.41 -6.98
C GLY A 367 -18.06 4.43 -5.95
N ASN A 368 -18.84 3.63 -5.21
CA ASN A 368 -18.31 2.54 -4.37
C ASN A 368 -18.35 1.20 -5.13
N ILE A 369 -17.53 1.10 -6.18
CA ILE A 369 -17.39 -0.14 -6.96
C ILE A 369 -16.42 -1.10 -6.25
N GLY A 370 -15.63 -0.61 -5.28
CA GLY A 370 -14.76 -1.42 -4.43
C GLY A 370 -13.63 -2.08 -5.21
N LEU A 371 -13.19 -3.25 -4.78
CA LEU A 371 -12.05 -3.95 -5.40
C LEU A 371 -12.26 -4.24 -6.90
N ALA A 372 -13.49 -4.30 -7.42
CA ALA A 372 -13.70 -4.44 -8.86
C ALA A 372 -13.20 -3.21 -9.65
N ARG A 373 -13.29 -2.00 -9.08
CA ARG A 373 -12.72 -0.79 -9.71
C ARG A 373 -11.21 -0.81 -9.64
N VAL A 374 -10.65 -1.21 -8.50
CA VAL A 374 -9.21 -1.45 -8.33
C VAL A 374 -8.71 -2.40 -9.42
N GLN A 375 -9.37 -3.54 -9.63
CA GLN A 375 -9.01 -4.53 -10.64
C GLN A 375 -9.05 -3.97 -12.07
N LEU A 376 -10.07 -3.18 -12.40
CA LEU A 376 -10.16 -2.52 -13.71
C LEU A 376 -9.03 -1.52 -13.91
N LEU A 377 -8.79 -0.65 -12.92
CA LEU A 377 -7.72 0.36 -12.98
C LEU A 377 -6.35 -0.32 -13.12
N LEU A 378 -6.09 -1.38 -12.36
CA LEU A 378 -4.84 -2.14 -12.49
C LEU A 378 -4.72 -2.88 -13.82
N THR A 379 -5.81 -3.32 -14.42
CA THR A 379 -5.79 -3.86 -15.79
C THR A 379 -5.36 -2.79 -16.80
N ASN A 380 -5.91 -1.57 -16.69
CA ASN A 380 -5.50 -0.45 -17.54
C ASN A 380 -4.03 -0.07 -17.33
N LEU A 381 -3.53 -0.19 -16.10
CA LEU A 381 -2.15 0.12 -15.77
C LEU A 381 -1.17 -1.03 -16.09
N SER A 382 -1.63 -2.17 -16.61
CA SER A 382 -0.79 -3.39 -16.69
C SER A 382 -0.11 -3.71 -15.36
N GLY A 383 -0.88 -3.57 -14.28
CA GLY A 383 -0.38 -3.59 -12.91
C GLY A 383 -0.26 -4.98 -12.31
N TYR A 384 0.25 -4.99 -11.09
CA TYR A 384 0.34 -6.11 -10.19
C TYR A 384 -0.16 -5.69 -8.82
N MET A 385 -0.80 -6.60 -8.10
CA MET A 385 -1.27 -6.35 -6.75
C MET A 385 -0.97 -7.54 -5.85
N THR A 386 -0.54 -7.24 -4.63
CA THR A 386 -0.52 -8.16 -3.51
C THR A 386 -1.34 -7.62 -2.36
N VAL A 387 -2.02 -8.52 -1.65
CA VAL A 387 -2.66 -8.28 -0.37
C VAL A 387 -2.10 -9.31 0.58
N HIS A 388 -1.24 -8.86 1.47
CA HIS A 388 -0.78 -9.63 2.60
C HIS A 388 -1.69 -9.32 3.79
N THR A 389 -2.37 -10.32 4.35
CA THR A 389 -3.21 -10.14 5.54
C THR A 389 -3.18 -11.39 6.38
N GLY A 390 -2.97 -11.22 7.69
CA GLY A 390 -2.92 -12.39 8.56
C GLY A 390 -1.80 -13.34 8.12
N SER A 391 -2.16 -14.60 7.92
CA SER A 391 -1.24 -15.64 7.45
C SER A 391 -1.25 -15.89 5.93
N VAL A 392 -1.86 -14.99 5.16
CA VAL A 392 -2.17 -15.21 3.75
C VAL A 392 -1.67 -14.07 2.88
N ASP A 393 -0.99 -14.47 1.80
CA ASP A 393 -0.70 -13.63 0.64
C ASP A 393 -1.66 -13.92 -0.50
N ILE A 394 -2.22 -12.85 -1.05
CA ILE A 394 -3.09 -12.89 -2.21
C ILE A 394 -2.42 -12.07 -3.31
N LEU A 395 -2.28 -12.61 -4.51
CA LEU A 395 -1.58 -11.94 -5.60
C LEU A 395 -2.36 -11.97 -6.91
N ARG A 396 -2.18 -10.93 -7.72
CA ARG A 396 -2.70 -10.89 -9.09
C ARG A 396 -1.77 -10.14 -10.03
N ASN A 397 -1.41 -10.82 -11.12
CA ASN A 397 -0.78 -10.23 -12.29
C ASN A 397 -1.86 -9.88 -13.32
N PHE A 398 -2.13 -8.59 -13.53
CA PHE A 398 -3.14 -8.13 -14.47
C PHE A 398 -2.67 -8.11 -15.93
N VAL A 399 -1.38 -8.37 -16.19
CA VAL A 399 -0.84 -8.57 -17.53
C VAL A 399 -1.25 -9.93 -18.08
N SER A 400 -1.06 -10.99 -17.29
CA SER A 400 -1.38 -12.37 -17.69
C SER A 400 -2.85 -12.72 -17.48
N LYS A 401 -3.51 -12.12 -16.49
CA LYS A 401 -4.92 -12.37 -16.12
C LYS A 401 -5.69 -11.06 -15.99
N PRO A 402 -5.92 -10.34 -17.12
CA PRO A 402 -6.65 -9.07 -17.11
C PRO A 402 -8.05 -9.23 -16.52
N PHE A 403 -8.58 -8.18 -15.90
CA PHE A 403 -9.94 -8.19 -15.38
C PHE A 403 -10.93 -7.89 -16.52
N ASP A 404 -11.75 -8.88 -16.86
CA ASP A 404 -12.81 -8.71 -17.85
C ASP A 404 -13.79 -7.64 -17.37
N THR A 405 -13.97 -6.59 -18.18
CA THR A 405 -14.93 -5.55 -17.85
C THR A 405 -16.34 -6.09 -17.75
N ILE A 406 -17.04 -5.65 -16.70
CA ILE A 406 -18.49 -5.83 -16.59
C ILE A 406 -19.10 -5.06 -17.75
N ASP A 407 -19.46 -5.77 -18.82
CA ASP A 407 -20.13 -5.22 -20.00
C ASP A 407 -21.45 -4.57 -19.54
N PRO A 408 -21.57 -3.23 -19.60
CA PRO A 408 -22.76 -2.55 -19.12
C PRO A 408 -24.01 -2.89 -19.96
N SER A 409 -23.83 -3.46 -21.16
CA SER A 409 -24.93 -3.97 -21.99
C SER A 409 -25.41 -5.37 -21.58
N LYS A 410 -24.70 -6.06 -20.68
CA LYS A 410 -25.03 -7.41 -20.19
C LYS A 410 -25.28 -7.42 -18.68
N PRO A 411 -26.43 -6.91 -18.21
CA PRO A 411 -26.79 -6.81 -16.78
C PRO A 411 -26.94 -8.15 -16.04
N HIS A 412 -26.79 -9.27 -16.75
CA HIS A 412 -26.89 -10.64 -16.24
C HIS A 412 -25.63 -11.48 -16.47
N ALA A 413 -24.50 -10.87 -16.89
CA ALA A 413 -23.24 -11.59 -16.87
C ALA A 413 -22.98 -12.11 -15.45
N PRO A 414 -22.56 -13.38 -15.27
CA PRO A 414 -22.17 -13.87 -13.95
C PRO A 414 -21.17 -12.88 -13.37
N ALA A 415 -21.35 -12.49 -12.11
CA ALA A 415 -20.33 -11.71 -11.43
C ALA A 415 -19.01 -12.46 -11.64
N PRO A 416 -17.96 -11.80 -12.16
CA PRO A 416 -16.69 -12.48 -12.38
C PRO A 416 -16.32 -13.21 -11.08
N ALA A 417 -15.63 -14.36 -11.19
CA ALA A 417 -15.14 -15.07 -10.01
C ALA A 417 -14.07 -14.17 -9.36
N LEU A 418 -14.54 -13.21 -8.55
CA LEU A 418 -13.83 -11.94 -8.37
C LEU A 418 -12.45 -12.16 -7.76
N MET A 419 -12.24 -13.25 -7.00
CA MET A 419 -11.00 -13.49 -6.26
C MET A 419 -10.58 -14.96 -6.05
N MET A 420 -11.30 -15.96 -6.58
CA MET A 420 -10.87 -17.37 -6.43
C MET A 420 -9.55 -17.64 -7.16
N GLU A 421 -9.29 -16.92 -8.26
CA GLU A 421 -8.06 -17.04 -9.04
C GLU A 421 -6.83 -16.41 -8.37
N TRP A 422 -7.01 -15.71 -7.26
CA TRP A 422 -5.91 -15.03 -6.54
C TRP A 422 -5.34 -15.89 -5.40
N ILE A 423 -5.96 -17.03 -5.13
CA ILE A 423 -5.56 -17.99 -4.11
C ILE A 423 -4.54 -18.92 -4.78
N PRO A 424 -3.27 -18.93 -4.35
CA PRO A 424 -2.30 -19.93 -4.76
C PRO A 424 -2.89 -21.34 -4.79
N GLU A 425 -2.55 -22.12 -5.83
CA GLU A 425 -3.02 -23.50 -5.97
C GLU A 425 -2.41 -24.41 -4.87
N ASP A 426 -1.22 -24.06 -4.39
CA ASP A 426 -0.55 -24.73 -3.27
C ASP A 426 -0.74 -23.95 -1.96
N PRO A 427 -1.40 -24.52 -0.94
CA PRO A 427 -1.52 -23.89 0.37
C PRO A 427 -0.19 -23.63 1.09
N ASP A 428 0.90 -24.28 0.71
CA ASP A 428 2.23 -24.03 1.26
C ASP A 428 2.92 -22.81 0.63
N GLU A 429 2.38 -22.30 -0.49
CA GLU A 429 2.74 -20.99 -1.05
C GLU A 429 2.12 -19.83 -0.27
N PHE A 430 1.19 -20.09 0.68
CA PHE A 430 0.76 -19.09 1.64
C PHE A 430 1.85 -18.83 2.67
N ILE A 431 2.29 -17.57 2.72
CA ILE A 431 3.23 -17.12 3.73
C ILE A 431 2.44 -16.64 4.93
N ALA A 432 2.57 -17.41 6.01
CA ALA A 432 1.98 -17.05 7.28
C ALA A 432 2.65 -15.81 7.89
N GLY A 433 2.05 -14.64 7.71
CA GLY A 433 2.32 -13.45 8.50
C GLY A 433 1.65 -13.47 9.89
N PRO A 434 1.80 -12.36 10.64
CA PRO A 434 1.17 -12.17 11.94
C PRO A 434 -0.35 -12.24 11.75
N ARG A 435 -1.11 -12.71 12.76
CA ARG A 435 -2.59 -12.76 12.70
C ARG A 435 -3.27 -11.37 12.69
N LEU A 436 -2.51 -10.32 12.47
CA LEU A 436 -2.87 -8.92 12.57
C LEU A 436 -2.18 -8.16 11.43
N GLY A 437 -2.79 -7.06 11.05
CA GLY A 437 -2.34 -6.16 10.01
C GLY A 437 -2.76 -6.59 8.60
N THR A 438 -2.72 -5.62 7.69
CA THR A 438 -2.92 -5.84 6.26
C THR A 438 -1.96 -4.94 5.50
N ALA A 439 -1.16 -5.51 4.62
CA ALA A 439 -0.33 -4.78 3.68
C ALA A 439 -0.84 -5.01 2.26
N ILE A 440 -1.16 -3.93 1.56
CA ILE A 440 -1.56 -3.95 0.15
C ILE A 440 -0.44 -3.30 -0.64
N THR A 441 0.15 -4.02 -1.58
CA THR A 441 1.14 -3.45 -2.50
C THR A 441 0.63 -3.51 -3.92
N VAL A 442 0.71 -2.39 -4.63
CA VAL A 442 0.49 -2.31 -6.07
C VAL A 442 1.81 -1.97 -6.75
N ALA A 443 2.06 -2.58 -7.91
CA ALA A 443 3.12 -2.18 -8.82
C ALA A 443 2.56 -1.92 -10.23
N TYR A 444 3.16 -0.98 -10.97
CA TYR A 444 2.83 -0.69 -12.37
C TYR A 444 4.06 -0.14 -13.12
N PRO A 445 4.19 -0.37 -14.43
CA PRO A 445 5.28 0.16 -15.23
C PRO A 445 5.24 1.68 -15.26
N VAL A 446 6.39 2.28 -14.97
CA VAL A 446 6.60 3.73 -14.95
C VAL A 446 7.45 4.16 -16.13
N GLU A 447 8.48 3.40 -16.45
CA GLU A 447 9.41 3.67 -17.54
C GLU A 447 10.03 2.36 -18.05
N PHE A 448 10.48 2.37 -19.29
CA PHE A 448 11.26 1.29 -19.90
C PHE A 448 12.59 1.86 -20.38
N GLY A 449 13.68 1.14 -20.08
CA GLY A 449 15.04 1.48 -20.48
C GLY A 449 15.57 0.51 -21.54
N GLY A 450 16.41 1.04 -22.43
CA GLY A 450 17.08 0.30 -23.51
C GLY A 450 18.42 0.95 -23.86
N ASP A 451 19.24 0.27 -24.66
CA ASP A 451 20.51 0.83 -25.15
C ASP A 451 20.19 2.04 -26.05
N GLN A 452 20.68 3.23 -25.70
CA GLN A 452 20.57 4.43 -26.53
C GLN A 452 21.55 4.40 -27.71
#